data_AF-A0A2V1P6U9-F1
#
_entry.id   AF-A0A2V1P6U9-F1
#
_cell.length_a   1.000
_cell.length_b   1.000
_cell.length_c   1.000
_cell.angle_alpha   90.00
_cell.angle_beta   90.00
_cell.angle_gamma   90.00
#
_symmetry.space_group_name_H-M   'P 1'
#
loop_
_entity.id
_entity.type
_entity.pdbx_description
1 polymer ?
#
loop_
_entity_poly.entity_id
_entity_poly.type
_entity_poly.pdbx_seq_one_letter_code
_entity_poly.pdbx_strand_id
1 'polypeptide(L)'
;MTDELHELFALITDEEKAAASAHVRGRIEAMTGQDDGPIRSRIFAGCTLVAGAELFAELDSPDAAASQLRRLADRIEAGQAVRH
;
A
#
# COMPACT_ATOMS: atom_id res chain seq x y z
N MET A 1 -5.87 11.75 28.26
CA MET A 1 -5.38 10.40 27.95
C MET A 1 -6.16 9.68 26.85
N THR A 2 -7.48 9.49 26.91
CA THR A 2 -8.23 8.84 25.82
C THR A 2 -8.38 9.71 24.56
N ASP A 3 -8.52 11.03 24.72
CA ASP A 3 -8.66 11.97 23.60
C ASP A 3 -7.33 12.18 22.87
N GLU A 4 -6.22 12.33 23.59
CA GLU A 4 -4.88 12.45 23.00
C GLU A 4 -4.49 11.21 22.18
N LEU A 5 -4.90 10.01 22.63
CA LEU A 5 -4.69 8.77 21.89
C LEU A 5 -5.54 8.71 20.61
N HIS A 6 -6.78 9.21 20.67
CA HIS A 6 -7.64 9.31 19.48
C HIS A 6 -7.07 10.29 18.45
N GLU A 7 -6.61 11.46 18.89
CA GLU A 7 -5.98 12.46 18.03
C GLU A 7 -4.69 11.92 17.40
N LEU A 8 -3.89 11.19 18.17
CA LEU A 8 -2.69 10.52 17.66
C LEU A 8 -3.01 9.49 16.58
N PHE A 9 -4.01 8.62 16.80
CA PHE A 9 -4.42 7.64 15.78
C PHE A 9 -5.02 8.30 14.54
N ALA A 10 -5.78 9.38 14.70
CA ALA A 10 -6.29 10.16 13.58
C ALA A 10 -5.15 10.76 12.75
N LEU A 11 -4.14 11.33 13.41
CA LEU A 11 -2.95 11.87 12.76
C LEU A 11 -2.17 10.78 11.99
N ILE A 12 -1.90 9.64 12.63
CA ILE A 12 -1.21 8.51 12.00
C ILE A 12 -1.97 8.04 10.76
N THR A 13 -3.29 7.88 10.88
CA THR A 13 -4.15 7.45 9.76
C THR A 13 -4.09 8.42 8.58
N ASP A 14 -4.06 9.73 8.85
CA ASP A 14 -3.98 10.75 7.79
C ASP A 14 -2.61 10.75 7.11
N GLU A 15 -1.53 10.63 7.88
CA GLU A 15 -0.17 10.50 7.36
C GLU A 15 0.01 9.24 6.49
N GLU A 16 -0.55 8.10 6.93
CA GLU A 16 -0.53 6.85 6.15
C GLU A 16 -1.28 7.00 4.82
N LYS A 17 -2.47 7.62 4.84
CA LYS A 17 -3.24 7.93 3.62
C LYS A 17 -2.47 8.87 2.69
N ALA A 18 -1.84 9.91 3.24
CA ALA A 18 -1.06 10.88 2.48
C ALA A 18 0.16 10.21 1.83
N ALA A 19 0.89 9.37 2.56
CA ALA A 19 2.04 8.62 2.07
C ALA A 19 1.65 7.64 0.95
N ALA A 20 0.57 6.87 1.15
CA ALA A 20 0.05 5.95 0.14
C ALA A 20 -0.37 6.69 -1.14
N SER A 21 -1.10 7.80 -0.98
CA SER A 21 -1.55 8.64 -2.11
C SER A 21 -0.37 9.25 -2.87
N ALA A 22 0.64 9.74 -2.15
CA ALA A 22 1.85 10.30 -2.75
C ALA A 22 2.66 9.24 -3.52
N HIS A 23 2.77 8.02 -2.99
CA HIS A 23 3.43 6.91 -3.66
C HIS A 23 2.74 6.53 -4.97
N VAL A 24 1.42 6.32 -4.94
CA VAL A 24 0.63 5.95 -6.13
C VAL A 24 0.72 7.05 -7.19
N ARG A 25 0.59 8.32 -6.79
CA ARG A 25 0.72 9.47 -7.68
C ARG A 25 2.08 9.52 -8.36
N GLY A 26 3.18 9.39 -7.60
CA GLY A 26 4.53 9.42 -8.18
C GLY A 26 4.76 8.31 -9.22
N ARG A 27 4.19 7.13 -9.02
CA ARG A 27 4.27 6.03 -9.99
C ARG A 27 3.41 6.29 -11.24
N ILE A 28 2.21 6.86 -11.08
CA ILE A 28 1.36 7.27 -12.20
C ILE A 28 2.06 8.34 -13.06
N GLU A 29 2.63 9.35 -12.42
CA GLU A 29 3.36 10.43 -13.09
C GLU A 29 4.56 9.88 -13.88
N ALA A 30 5.34 8.98 -13.29
CA ALA A 30 6.47 8.33 -13.95
C ALA A 30 6.08 7.46 -15.16
N MET A 31 4.85 6.94 -15.20
CA MET A 31 4.33 6.14 -16.32
C MET A 31 3.72 6.99 -17.43
N THR A 32 3.18 8.17 -17.10
CA THR A 32 2.37 8.97 -18.04
C THR A 32 3.18 9.48 -19.24
N GLY A 33 4.49 9.70 -19.07
CA GLY A 33 5.39 10.13 -20.15
C GLY A 33 5.96 9.02 -21.05
N GLN A 34 5.57 7.76 -20.83
CA GLN A 34 6.03 6.60 -21.61
C GLN A 34 5.07 6.30 -22.78
N ASP A 35 5.49 5.47 -23.74
CA ASP A 35 4.59 4.93 -24.76
C ASP A 35 3.39 4.24 -24.08
N ASP A 36 2.17 4.45 -24.57
CA ASP A 36 0.93 3.98 -23.91
C ASP A 36 0.78 4.42 -22.44
N GLY A 37 1.49 5.46 -22.01
CA GLY A 37 1.55 5.94 -20.63
C GLY A 37 0.18 6.14 -19.96
N PRO A 38 -0.80 6.76 -20.63
CA PRO A 38 -2.16 6.89 -20.11
C PRO A 38 -2.89 5.55 -19.88
N ILE A 39 -2.57 4.49 -20.64
CA ILE A 39 -3.17 3.16 -20.47
C ILE A 39 -2.46 2.45 -19.30
N ARG A 40 -1.13 2.47 -19.28
CA ARG A 40 -0.33 1.84 -18.21
C ARG A 40 -0.63 2.43 -16.83
N SER A 41 -0.77 3.75 -16.74
CA SER A 41 -1.08 4.43 -15.48
C SER A 41 -2.47 4.06 -14.95
N ARG A 42 -3.46 3.92 -15.83
CA ARG A 42 -4.82 3.45 -15.48
C ARG A 42 -4.83 1.99 -15.02
N ILE A 43 -4.11 1.11 -15.72
CA ILE A 43 -3.97 -0.30 -15.32
C ILE A 43 -3.31 -0.38 -13.94
N PHE A 44 -2.22 0.35 -13.73
CA PHE A 44 -1.52 0.39 -12.43
C PHE A 44 -2.42 0.89 -11.29
N ALA A 45 -3.16 1.98 -11.52
CA ALA A 45 -4.11 2.50 -10.54
C ALA A 45 -5.22 1.47 -10.21
N GLY A 46 -5.78 0.84 -11.24
CA GLY A 46 -6.79 -0.22 -11.10
C GLY A 46 -6.27 -1.42 -10.30
N CYS A 47 -5.09 -1.92 -10.63
CA CYS A 47 -4.45 -3.02 -9.88
C CYS A 47 -4.18 -2.65 -8.42
N THR A 48 -3.81 -1.40 -8.15
CA THR A 48 -3.56 -0.95 -6.76
C THR A 48 -4.85 -0.91 -5.94
N LEU A 49 -5.96 -0.46 -6.54
CA LEU A 49 -7.27 -0.46 -5.89
C LEU A 49 -7.83 -1.88 -5.68
N VAL A 50 -7.71 -2.74 -6.70
CA VAL A 50 -8.18 -4.14 -6.63
C VAL A 50 -7.37 -4.93 -5.63
N ALA A 51 -6.04 -4.87 -5.68
CA ALA A 51 -5.18 -5.56 -4.71
C ALA A 51 -5.41 -5.05 -3.28
N GLY A 52 -5.71 -3.76 -3.11
CA GLY A 52 -6.13 -3.21 -1.83
C GLY A 52 -7.45 -3.83 -1.34
N ALA A 53 -8.46 -3.87 -2.21
CA ALA A 53 -9.76 -4.47 -1.88
C ALA A 53 -9.67 -5.97 -1.59
N GLU A 54 -8.89 -6.72 -2.36
CA GLU A 54 -8.63 -8.15 -2.15
C GLU A 54 -7.87 -8.39 -0.84
N LEU A 55 -6.85 -7.58 -0.54
CA LEU A 55 -6.15 -7.65 0.74
C LEU A 55 -7.13 -7.42 1.90
N PHE A 56 -7.96 -6.38 1.86
CA PHE A 56 -8.94 -6.12 2.91
C PHE A 56 -10.01 -7.23 3.02
N ALA A 57 -10.39 -7.87 1.91
CA ALA A 57 -11.28 -9.03 1.94
C ALA A 57 -10.62 -10.24 2.61
N GLU A 58 -9.30 -10.39 2.50
CA GLU A 58 -8.52 -11.42 3.20
C GLU A 58 -8.19 -11.05 4.66
N LEU A 59 -8.48 -9.83 5.13
CA LEU A 59 -8.23 -9.37 6.51
C LEU A 59 -9.48 -9.50 7.40
N ASP A 60 -10.40 -10.43 7.10
CA ASP A 60 -11.67 -10.60 7.81
C ASP A 60 -11.53 -11.05 9.28
N SER A 61 -10.32 -11.47 9.68
CA SER A 61 -10.02 -12.00 10.99
C SER A 61 -8.58 -11.66 11.42
N PRO A 62 -8.32 -11.57 12.75
CA PRO A 62 -6.98 -11.30 13.28
C PRO A 62 -5.92 -12.29 12.79
N ASP A 63 -6.28 -13.57 12.62
CA ASP A 63 -5.37 -14.61 12.14
C ASP A 63 -4.98 -14.40 10.67
N ALA A 64 -5.94 -13.99 9.84
CA ALA A 64 -5.68 -13.71 8.43
C ALA A 64 -4.79 -12.46 8.27
N ALA A 65 -4.99 -11.44 9.11
CA ALA A 65 -4.10 -10.28 9.21
C ALA A 65 -2.67 -10.64 9.63
N ALA A 66 -2.51 -11.47 10.66
CA ALA A 66 -1.20 -11.95 11.08
C ALA A 66 -0.48 -12.73 9.98
N SER A 67 -1.21 -13.54 9.21
CA SER A 67 -0.67 -14.29 8.06
C SER A 67 -0.15 -13.37 6.95
N GLN A 68 -0.89 -12.32 6.59
CA GLN A 68 -0.47 -11.36 5.58
C GLN A 68 0.74 -10.54 6.02
N LEU A 69 0.77 -10.09 7.29
CA LEU A 69 1.93 -9.39 7.85
C LEU A 69 3.19 -10.26 7.85
N ARG A 70 3.05 -11.56 8.12
CA ARG A 70 4.17 -12.51 8.06
C ARG A 70 4.67 -12.68 6.63
N ARG A 71 3.78 -12.88 5.65
CA ARG A 71 4.15 -12.94 4.23
C ARG A 71 4.85 -11.68 3.74
N LEU A 72 4.42 -10.51 4.23
CA LEU A 72 5.09 -9.24 3.91
C LEU A 72 6.51 -9.20 4.46
N ALA A 73 6.71 -9.61 5.72
CA ALA A 73 8.04 -9.71 6.32
C ALA A 73 8.96 -10.64 5.51
N ASP A 74 8.48 -11.83 5.16
CA ASP A 74 9.23 -12.80 4.36
C ASP A 74 9.67 -12.23 3.00
N ARG A 75 8.79 -11.46 2.34
CA ARG A 75 9.08 -10.80 1.06
C ARG A 75 10.11 -9.69 1.19
N ILE A 76 10.09 -8.93 2.28
CA ILE A 76 11.08 -7.87 2.56
C ILE A 76 12.44 -8.51 2.78
N GLU A 77 12.52 -9.55 3.60
CA GLU A 77 13.77 -10.30 3.86
C GLU A 77 14.33 -10.90 2.58
N ALA A 78 13.49 -11.55 1.76
CA ALA A 78 13.90 -12.09 0.48
C ALA A 78 14.38 -11.00 -0.50
N GLY A 79 13.71 -9.84 -0.53
CA GLY A 79 14.11 -8.71 -1.36
C GLY A 79 15.43 -8.04 -0.92
N GLN A 80 15.74 -8.07 0.38
CA GLN A 80 17.04 -7.65 0.90
C GLN A 80 18.15 -8.63 0.51
N ALA A 81 17.85 -9.92 0.44
CA ALA A 81 18.81 -10.95 0.00
C ALA A 81 19.19 -10.87 -1.49
N VAL A 82 18.41 -10.18 -2.33
CA VAL A 82 18.70 -10.02 -3.77
C VAL A 82 19.59 -8.81 -4.07
N ARG A 83 19.79 -7.88 -3.12
CA ARG A 83 20.75 -6.77 -3.28
C ARG A 83 22.16 -7.25 -2.95
N HIS A 84 22.84 -7.80 -3.95
CA HIS A 84 24.29 -8.05 -3.97
C HIS A 84 24.95 -7.25 -5.08
#